data_AF-A0A1H8CLZ1-F1
#
_entry.id   AF-A0A1H8CLZ1-F1
#
_cell.length_a   1.000
_cell.length_b   1.000
_cell.length_c   1.000
_cell.angle_alpha   90.00
_cell.angle_beta   90.00
_cell.angle_gamma   90.00
#
_symmetry.space_group_name_H-M   'P 1'
#
loop_
_entity.id
_entity.type
_entity.pdbx_description
1 polymer ?
#
loop_
_entity_poly.entity_id
_entity_poly.type
_entity_poly.pdbx_seq_one_letter_code
_entity_poly.pdbx_strand_id
1 'polypeptide(L)' 'MKTIGGAILATIILFFSSLFIVSPILSNLGYSSVDSSYHLQTHALIVTLIFTVILCTLIGVKYILEEIKKLQSKK' A
#
# COMPACT_ATOMS: atom_id res chain seq x y z
N MET A 1 -6.30 -12.57 18.60
CA MET A 1 -5.25 -12.94 17.61
C MET A 1 -5.78 -13.10 16.19
N LYS A 2 -7.00 -13.62 15.96
CA LYS A 2 -7.60 -13.80 14.61
C LYS A 2 -7.68 -12.49 13.78
N THR A 3 -7.93 -11.36 14.43
CA THR A 3 -8.01 -10.02 13.79
C THR A 3 -6.66 -9.52 13.30
N ILE A 4 -5.58 -9.74 14.07
CA ILE A 4 -4.21 -9.37 13.69
C ILE A 4 -3.75 -10.22 12.50
N GLY A 5 -4.04 -11.53 12.52
CA GLY A 5 -3.73 -12.41 11.38
C GLY A 5 -4.41 -11.96 10.09
N GLY A 6 -5.68 -11.54 10.16
CA GLY A 6 -6.40 -10.99 9.01
C GLY A 6 -5.80 -9.68 8.49
N ALA A 7 -5.39 -8.77 9.40
CA ALA A 7 -4.76 -7.51 9.01
C ALA A 7 -3.40 -7.71 8.34
N ILE A 8 -2.58 -8.66 8.84
CA ILE A 8 -1.30 -9.03 8.23
C ILE A 8 -1.54 -9.60 6.83
N LEU A 9 -2.49 -10.53 6.69
CA LEU A 9 -2.82 -11.13 5.40
C LEU A 9 -3.32 -10.10 4.39
N ALA A 10 -4.20 -9.19 4.81
CA ALA A 10 -4.68 -8.10 3.96
C ALA A 10 -3.55 -7.16 3.51
N THR A 11 -2.61 -6.84 4.40
CA THR A 11 -1.44 -6.02 4.09
C THR A 11 -0.52 -6.69 3.06
N ILE A 12 -0.29 -8.00 3.22
CA ILE A 12 0.50 -8.79 2.26
C ILE A 12 -0.16 -8.77 0.87
N ILE A 13 -1.47 -9.03 0.80
CA ILE A 13 -2.21 -9.01 -0.46
C ILE A 13 -2.17 -7.62 -1.11
N LEU A 14 -2.34 -6.56 -0.33
CA LEU A 14 -2.25 -5.16 -0.80
C LEU A 14 -0.87 -4.84 -1.35
N PHE A 15 0.19 -5.29 -0.67
CA PHE A 15 1.57 -5.07 -1.10
C PHE A 15 1.85 -5.73 -2.46
N PHE A 16 1.49 -7.01 -2.63
CA PHE A 16 1.70 -7.71 -3.89
C PHE A 16 0.82 -7.14 -5.03
N SER A 17 -0.43 -6.77 -4.73
CA SER A 17 -1.31 -6.13 -5.70
C SER A 17 -0.74 -4.79 -6.17
N SER A 18 -0.19 -4.00 -5.23
CA SER A 18 0.45 -2.72 -5.52
C SER A 18 1.73 -2.90 -6.34
N LEU A 19 2.56 -3.89 -6.01
CA LEU A 19 3.77 -4.20 -6.78
C LEU A 19 3.45 -4.55 -8.24
N PHE A 20 2.39 -5.33 -8.45
CA PHE A 20 1.97 -5.73 -9.80
C PHE A 20 1.51 -4.54 -10.65
N ILE A 21 0.94 -3.50 -10.02
CA ILE A 21 0.52 -2.27 -10.69
C ILE A 21 1.72 -1.34 -10.91
N VAL A 22 2.56 -1.15 -9.88
CA VAL A 22 3.66 -0.18 -9.89
C VAL A 22 4.81 -0.64 -10.80
N SER A 23 5.13 -1.93 -10.82
CA SER A 23 6.25 -2.49 -11.59
C SER A 23 6.20 -2.16 -13.09
N PRO A 24 5.11 -2.44 -13.83
CA PRO A 24 5.04 -2.13 -15.26
C PRO A 24 5.03 -0.61 -15.52
N ILE A 25 4.45 0.20 -14.62
CA ILE A 25 4.47 1.66 -14.73
C ILE A 25 5.91 2.16 -14.67
N LEU A 26 6.70 1.66 -13.72
CA LEU A 26 8.08 2.08 -13.54
C LEU A 26 9.00 1.61 -14.68
N SER A 27 8.76 0.42 -15.23
CA SER A 27 9.48 -0.07 -16.40
C SER A 27 9.28 0.80 -17.64
N ASN A 28 8.10 1.44 -17.79
CA ASN A 28 7.82 2.37 -18.89
C ASN A 28 8.44 3.77 -18.71
N LEU A 29 8.98 4.09 -17.52
CA LEU A 29 9.60 5.40 -17.21
C LEU A 29 11.12 5.45 -17.51
N GLY A 30 11.66 4.47 -18.27
CA GLY A 30 13.05 4.49 -18.72
C GLY A 30 14.06 3.76 -17.79
N TYR A 31 13.56 3.00 -16.82
CA TYR A 31 14.38 2.14 -15.95
C TYR A 31 14.73 0.77 -16.60
N SER A 32 14.70 0.67 -17.93
CA SER A 32 14.90 -0.57 -18.69
C SER A 32 16.36 -0.87 -19.09
N SER A 33 17.29 0.03 -18.80
CA SER A 33 18.71 -0.10 -19.16
C SER A 33 19.42 -1.11 -18.25
N VAL A 34 20.35 -1.91 -18.80
CA VAL A 34 21.09 -2.95 -18.05
C VAL A 34 21.90 -2.41 -16.85
N ASP A 35 22.34 -1.15 -16.88
CA ASP A 35 22.99 -0.46 -15.74
C ASP A 35 22.00 0.03 -14.66
N SER A 36 20.70 0.08 -14.95
CA SER A 36 19.65 0.56 -14.04
C SER A 36 18.74 -0.55 -13.50
N SER A 37 19.08 -1.83 -13.73
CA SER A 37 18.24 -2.96 -13.30
C SER A 37 18.01 -3.00 -11.77
N TYR A 38 19.05 -2.75 -10.97
CA TYR A 38 18.93 -2.62 -9.51
C TYR A 38 18.17 -1.37 -9.07
N HIS A 39 18.25 -0.29 -9.86
CA HIS A 39 17.51 0.93 -9.62
C HIS A 39 16.00 0.71 -9.87
N LEU A 40 15.62 0.03 -10.95
CA LEU A 40 14.22 -0.28 -11.25
C LEU A 40 13.56 -1.01 -10.08
N GLN A 41 14.19 -2.08 -9.60
CA GLN A 41 13.64 -2.90 -8.53
C GLN A 41 13.55 -2.11 -7.22
N THR A 42 14.59 -1.38 -6.86
CA THR A 42 14.62 -0.58 -5.63
C THR A 42 13.58 0.54 -5.66
N HIS A 43 13.48 1.28 -6.76
CA HIS A 43 12.47 2.33 -6.92
C HIS A 43 11.05 1.76 -6.92
N ALA A 44 10.81 0.60 -7.55
CA ALA A 44 9.50 -0.07 -7.52
C ALA A 44 9.11 -0.49 -6.10
N LEU A 45 10.08 -1.00 -5.33
CA LEU A 45 9.86 -1.43 -3.95
C LEU A 45 9.57 -0.22 -3.04
N ILE A 46 10.34 0.87 -3.17
CA ILE A 46 10.13 2.12 -2.42
C ILE A 46 8.75 2.72 -2.73
N VAL A 47 8.42 2.89 -4.02
CA VAL A 47 7.14 3.46 -4.44
C VAL A 47 5.98 2.60 -3.93
N THR A 48 6.12 1.28 -4.01
CA THR A 48 5.09 0.37 -3.53
C THR A 48 4.91 0.42 -2.01
N LEU A 49 6.01 0.50 -1.24
CA LEU A 49 5.94 0.66 0.21
C LEU A 49 5.25 1.96 0.61
N ILE A 50 5.61 3.07 -0.04
CA ILE A 50 4.98 4.38 0.20
C ILE A 50 3.48 4.29 -0.08
N PHE A 51 3.09 3.72 -1.22
CA PHE A 51 1.69 3.59 -1.60
C PHE A 51 0.91 2.71 -0.61
N THR A 52 1.52 1.61 -0.18
CA THR A 52 0.94 0.69 0.81
C THR A 52 0.69 1.38 2.14
N VAL A 53 1.67 2.12 2.66
CA VAL A 53 1.54 2.86 3.94
C VAL A 53 0.46 3.95 3.85
N ILE A 54 0.41 4.70 2.74
CA ILE A 54 -0.61 5.73 2.51
C ILE A 54 -1.99 5.09 2.49
N LEU A 55 -2.19 4.02 1.73
CA LEU A 55 -3.47 3.30 1.66
C LEU A 55 -3.91 2.77 3.03
N CYS A 56 -3.02 2.11 3.76
CA CYS A 56 -3.30 1.61 5.11
C CYS A 56 -3.71 2.75 6.05
N THR A 57 -3.03 3.90 5.97
CA THR A 57 -3.33 5.06 6.80
C THR A 57 -4.69 5.67 6.45
N LEU A 58 -5.00 5.82 5.16
CA LEU A 58 -6.29 6.35 4.69
C LEU A 58 -7.46 5.46 5.14
N ILE A 59 -7.32 4.14 5.01
CA ILE A 59 -8.34 3.18 5.45
C ILE A 59 -8.52 3.27 6.97
N GLY A 60 -7.42 3.30 7.74
CA GLY A 60 -7.46 3.42 9.19
C GLY A 60 -8.12 4.71 9.66
N VAL A 61 -7.77 5.86 9.05
CA VAL A 61 -8.36 7.16 9.37
C VAL A 61 -9.85 7.17 9.05
N LYS A 62 -10.28 6.62 7.90
CA LYS A 62 -11.70 6.52 7.55
C LYS A 62 -12.47 5.72 8.59
N TYR A 63 -11.95 4.57 9.00
CA TYR A 63 -12.57 3.74 10.04
C TYR A 63 -12.73 4.50 11.35
N ILE A 64 -11.69 5.21 11.81
CA ILE A 64 -11.73 6.01 13.04
C ILE A 64 -12.78 7.13 12.93
N LEU A 65 -12.81 7.86 11.80
CA LEU A 65 -13.76 8.94 11.58
C LEU A 65 -15.22 8.44 11.56
N GLU A 66 -15.47 7.28 10.93
CA GLU A 66 -16.79 6.64 10.93
C GLU A 66 -17.22 6.25 12.34
N GLU A 67 -16.31 5.70 13.15
CA GLU A 67 -16.60 5.32 14.52
C GLU A 67 -16.89 6.55 15.41
N ILE A 68 -16.09 7.62 15.28
CA ILE A 68 -16.33 8.89 15.98
C ILE A 68 -17.71 9.46 15.62
N LYS A 69 -18.08 9.48 14.33
CA LYS A 69 -19.39 9.96 13.88
C LYS A 69 -20.54 9.14 14.47
N LYS A 70 -20.41 7.81 14.53
CA LYS A 70 -21.42 6.95 15.17
C LYS A 70 -21.60 7.26 16.65
N LEU A 71 -20.50 7.47 17.38
CA LEU A 71 -20.54 7.81 18.80
C LEU A 71 -21.20 9.19 19.05
N GLN A 72 -20.95 10.16 18.17
CA GLN A 72 -21.59 11.49 18.23
C GLN A 72 -23.07 11.44 17.89
N SER A 73 -23.50 10.62 16.93
CA SER A 73 -24.91 10.49 16.52
C SER A 73 -25.78 9.73 17.53
N LYS A 74 -25.18 9.01 18.48
CA LYS A 74 -25.88 8.20 19.49
C LYS A 74 -26.07 8.94 20.82
N LYS A 75 -25.60 10.19 20.92
CA LYS A 75 -25.68 11.05 22.09
C LYS A 75 -26.74 12.13 21.87
#